data_AF-A0A3B9YF38-F1
#
_entry.id   AF-A0A3B9YF38-F1
#
_cell.length_a   1.000
_cell.length_b   1.000
_cell.length_c   1.000
_cell.angle_alpha   90.00
_cell.angle_beta   90.00
_cell.angle_gamma   90.00
#
_symmetry.space_group_name_H-M   'P 1'
#
loop_
_entity.id
_entity.type
_entity.pdbx_description
1 polymer ?
#
loop_
_entity_poly.entity_id
_entity_poly.type
_entity_poly.pdbx_seq_one_letter_code
_entity_poly.pdbx_strand_id
1 'polypeptide(L)'
;RGQGGPERMLEVLACVEPCRSRPFSELESAVLRRSANLSGCLCVLLGMDDERRRFLARLRGLGVPVLACAVGRGAPEPGVHWLEPGRMPESLARLA
;
A
#
# COMPACT_ATOMS: atom_id res chain seq x y z
N ARG A 1 20.98 -10.91 -6.73
CA ARG A 1 20.80 -9.64 -7.48
C ARG A 1 20.00 -8.71 -6.59
N GLY A 2 20.64 -7.71 -5.99
CA GLY A 2 20.03 -6.75 -5.08
C GLY A 2 20.94 -5.53 -5.02
N GLN A 3 20.87 -4.68 -6.04
CA GLN A 3 21.82 -3.57 -6.26
C GLN A 3 21.23 -2.23 -5.79
N GLY A 4 20.54 -2.24 -4.65
CA GLY A 4 20.02 -1.05 -4.02
C GLY A 4 19.54 -1.42 -2.63
N GLY A 5 20.24 -0.96 -1.61
CA GLY A 5 19.74 -1.04 -0.23
C GLY A 5 18.39 -0.32 -0.09
N PRO A 6 17.71 -0.47 1.05
CA PRO A 6 16.43 0.20 1.31
C PRO A 6 16.49 1.72 1.04
N GLU A 7 17.66 2.35 1.19
CA GLU A 7 17.92 3.77 0.92
C GLU A 7 17.66 4.12 -0.55
N ARG A 8 18.15 3.32 -1.49
CA ARG A 8 17.94 3.56 -2.91
C ARG A 8 16.47 3.38 -3.31
N MET A 9 15.78 2.45 -2.66
CA MET A 9 14.34 2.30 -2.86
C MET A 9 13.57 3.51 -2.34
N LEU A 10 13.96 4.05 -1.17
CA LEU A 10 13.38 5.27 -0.63
C LEU A 10 13.67 6.50 -1.50
N GLU A 11 14.85 6.63 -2.08
CA GLU A 11 15.16 7.69 -3.06
C GLU A 11 14.21 7.62 -4.27
N VAL A 12 13.97 6.43 -4.82
CA VAL A 12 13.03 6.25 -5.94
C VAL A 12 11.61 6.62 -5.51
N LEU A 13 11.18 6.18 -4.32
CA LEU A 13 9.85 6.49 -3.79
C LEU A 13 9.68 7.98 -3.43
N ALA A 14 10.73 8.69 -3.08
CA ALA A 14 10.67 10.13 -2.84
C ALA A 14 10.36 10.92 -4.12
N CYS A 15 10.70 10.36 -5.29
CA CYS A 15 10.46 10.98 -6.58
C CYS A 15 9.09 10.62 -7.19
N VAL A 16 8.29 9.72 -6.59
CA VAL A 16 6.99 9.36 -7.16
C VAL A 16 5.90 10.34 -6.77
N GLU A 17 5.03 10.66 -7.72
CA GLU A 17 3.85 11.49 -7.49
C GLU A 17 2.57 10.64 -7.50
N PRO A 18 1.51 11.06 -6.78
CA PRO A 18 0.21 10.40 -6.85
C PRO A 18 -0.35 10.42 -8.28
N CYS A 19 -0.72 9.26 -8.81
CA CYS A 19 -1.47 9.19 -10.05
C CYS A 19 -2.92 9.64 -9.80
N ARG A 20 -3.34 10.75 -10.43
CA ARG A 20 -4.70 11.32 -10.30
C ARG A 20 -5.56 11.18 -11.55
N SER A 21 -4.97 10.79 -12.67
CA SER A 21 -5.61 10.80 -13.99
C SER A 21 -6.12 9.44 -14.45
N ARG A 22 -5.74 8.35 -13.76
CA ARG A 22 -6.12 6.99 -14.12
C ARG A 22 -6.96 6.35 -13.00
N PRO A 23 -7.93 5.51 -13.35
CA PRO A 23 -8.73 4.80 -12.37
C PRO A 23 -7.87 3.78 -11.61
N PHE A 24 -8.24 3.52 -10.35
CA PHE A 24 -7.53 2.57 -9.50
C PHE A 24 -7.61 1.13 -10.04
N SER A 25 -8.70 0.77 -10.73
CA SER A 25 -8.87 -0.51 -11.42
C SER A 25 -7.73 -0.88 -12.38
N GLU A 26 -7.06 0.10 -12.99
CA GLU A 26 -5.88 -0.16 -13.83
C GLU A 26 -4.66 -0.57 -13.00
N LEU A 27 -4.42 0.07 -11.85
CA LEU A 27 -3.39 -0.33 -10.89
C LEU A 27 -3.69 -1.74 -10.38
N GLU A 28 -4.93 -1.99 -9.97
CA GLU A 28 -5.38 -3.29 -9.49
C GLU A 28 -5.08 -4.38 -10.53
N SER A 29 -5.49 -4.17 -11.79
CA SER A 29 -5.28 -5.14 -12.87
C SER A 29 -3.79 -5.41 -13.10
N ALA A 30 -2.94 -4.37 -13.04
CA ALA A 30 -1.51 -4.51 -13.20
C ALA A 30 -0.86 -5.32 -12.07
N VAL A 31 -1.30 -5.12 -10.82
CA VAL A 31 -0.80 -5.85 -9.64
C VAL A 31 -1.28 -7.29 -9.64
N LEU A 32 -2.58 -7.53 -9.84
CA LEU A 32 -3.16 -8.86 -9.80
C LEU A 32 -2.61 -9.78 -10.90
N ARG A 33 -2.31 -9.24 -12.09
CA ARG A 33 -1.63 -10.01 -13.15
C ARG A 33 -0.26 -10.55 -12.76
N ARG A 34 0.37 -9.99 -11.71
CA ARG A 34 1.70 -10.38 -11.24
C ARG A 34 1.65 -11.06 -9.88
N SER A 35 0.46 -11.31 -9.31
CA SER A 35 0.29 -11.79 -7.94
C SER A 35 1.05 -13.08 -7.64
N ALA A 36 1.10 -14.02 -8.57
CA ALA A 36 1.84 -15.27 -8.44
C ALA A 36 3.37 -15.09 -8.27
N ASN A 37 3.90 -13.93 -8.66
CA ASN A 37 5.33 -13.59 -8.54
C ASN A 37 5.60 -12.66 -7.34
N LEU A 38 4.59 -12.33 -6.53
CA LEU A 38 4.75 -11.47 -5.36
C LEU A 38 5.02 -12.31 -4.12
N SER A 39 6.15 -12.08 -3.46
CA SER A 39 6.41 -12.61 -2.11
C SER A 39 5.63 -11.85 -1.02
N GLY A 40 5.11 -10.66 -1.35
CA GLY A 40 4.32 -9.81 -0.48
C GLY A 40 3.97 -8.49 -1.17
N CYS A 41 3.10 -7.71 -0.54
CA CYS A 41 2.67 -6.42 -1.06
C CYS A 41 2.53 -5.39 0.07
N LEU A 42 3.33 -4.32 0.02
CA LEU A 42 3.15 -3.13 0.84
C LEU A 42 2.23 -2.15 0.11
N CYS A 43 1.00 -2.02 0.58
CA CYS A 43 0.00 -1.11 0.01
C CYS A 43 -0.02 0.19 0.82
N VAL A 44 0.49 1.28 0.25
CA VAL A 44 0.34 2.63 0.80
C VAL A 44 -0.72 3.37 -0.01
N LEU A 45 -1.90 3.56 0.57
CA LEU A 45 -3.09 4.05 -0.12
C LEU A 45 -3.49 5.42 0.43
N LEU A 46 -3.93 6.32 -0.45
CA LEU A 46 -4.55 7.59 -0.04
C LEU A 46 -6.02 7.33 0.29
N GLY A 47 -6.35 7.39 1.58
CA GLY A 47 -7.67 7.03 2.11
C GLY A 47 -8.02 5.55 1.97
N MET A 48 -9.25 5.21 2.34
CA MET A 48 -9.81 3.86 2.20
C MET A 48 -11.28 3.93 1.77
N ASP A 49 -11.56 3.48 0.55
CA ASP A 49 -12.88 3.33 -0.03
C ASP A 49 -13.13 1.86 -0.41
N ASP A 50 -14.33 1.57 -0.91
CA ASP A 50 -14.72 0.19 -1.21
C ASP A 50 -13.91 -0.45 -2.34
N GLU A 51 -13.38 0.36 -3.26
CA GLU A 51 -12.48 -0.16 -4.31
C GLU A 51 -11.16 -0.64 -3.69
N ARG A 52 -10.54 0.17 -2.83
CA ARG A 52 -9.33 -0.20 -2.10
C ARG A 52 -9.54 -1.40 -1.17
N ARG A 53 -10.66 -1.46 -0.44
CA ARG A 53 -11.00 -2.62 0.42
C ARG A 53 -11.09 -3.91 -0.38
N ARG A 54 -11.81 -3.88 -1.51
CA ARG A 54 -11.97 -5.05 -2.39
C ARG A 54 -10.63 -5.50 -2.98
N PHE A 55 -9.76 -4.56 -3.34
CA PHE A 55 -8.41 -4.87 -3.79
C PHE A 55 -7.57 -5.58 -2.72
N LEU A 56 -7.55 -5.07 -1.48
CA LEU A 56 -6.84 -5.71 -0.37
C LEU A 56 -7.38 -7.11 -0.08
N ALA A 57 -8.70 -7.27 -0.09
CA ALA A 57 -9.35 -8.57 0.08
C ALA A 57 -8.95 -9.56 -1.02
N ARG A 58 -8.89 -9.11 -2.29
CA ARG A 58 -8.45 -9.94 -3.42
C ARG A 58 -6.99 -10.38 -3.28
N LEU A 59 -6.08 -9.49 -2.93
CA LEU A 59 -4.67 -9.84 -2.71
C LEU A 59 -4.51 -10.89 -1.60
N ARG A 60 -5.19 -10.67 -0.47
CA ARG A 60 -5.17 -11.62 0.67
C ARG A 60 -5.78 -12.97 0.30
N GLY A 61 -6.87 -12.97 -0.45
CA GLY A 61 -7.51 -14.18 -0.95
C GLY A 61 -6.64 -14.99 -1.92
N LEU A 62 -5.70 -14.33 -2.61
CA LEU A 62 -4.68 -14.98 -3.45
C LEU A 62 -3.47 -15.48 -2.64
N GLY A 63 -3.49 -15.38 -1.32
CA GLY A 63 -2.40 -15.81 -0.44
C GLY A 63 -1.20 -14.87 -0.42
N VAL A 64 -1.31 -13.67 -1.00
CA VAL A 64 -0.23 -12.67 -0.96
C VAL A 64 -0.19 -12.06 0.46
N PRO A 65 0.96 -12.08 1.16
CA PRO A 65 1.10 -11.33 2.40
C PRO A 65 0.95 -9.82 2.14
N VAL A 66 0.00 -9.17 2.83
CA VAL A 66 -0.29 -7.75 2.61
C VAL A 66 -0.11 -6.94 3.90
N LEU A 67 0.79 -5.96 3.85
CA LEU A 67 0.84 -4.85 4.81
C LEU A 67 0.11 -3.66 4.19
N ALA A 68 -1.02 -3.25 4.76
CA ALA A 68 -1.84 -2.17 4.23
C ALA A 68 -1.81 -0.95 5.13
N CYS A 69 -1.50 0.20 4.55
CA CYS A 69 -1.48 1.50 5.19
C CYS A 69 -2.42 2.46 4.45
N ALA A 70 -3.31 3.13 5.18
CA ALA A 70 -4.19 4.16 4.64
C ALA A 70 -3.78 5.53 5.18
N VAL A 71 -3.38 6.43 4.30
CA VAL A 71 -2.99 7.80 4.66
C VAL A 71 -4.23 8.68 4.70
N GLY A 72 -4.47 9.33 5.84
CA GLY A 72 -5.60 10.22 6.06
C GLY A 72 -6.27 9.98 7.40
N ARG A 73 -7.51 10.47 7.52
CA ARG A 73 -8.37 10.18 8.68
C ARG A 73 -9.38 9.11 8.30
N GLY A 74 -9.53 8.12 9.16
CA GLY A 74 -10.53 7.08 9.01
C GLY A 74 -10.71 6.30 10.30
N ALA A 75 -11.73 5.44 10.30
CA ALA A 75 -12.01 4.57 11.44
C ALA A 75 -11.06 3.35 11.41
N PRO A 76 -10.63 2.84 12.58
CA PRO A 76 -9.86 1.60 12.67
C PRO A 76 -10.52 0.47 11.89
N GLU A 77 -9.78 -0.14 10.97
CA GLU A 77 -10.24 -1.26 10.16
C GLU A 77 -9.24 -2.42 10.32
N PRO A 78 -9.70 -3.67 10.54
CA PRO A 78 -8.81 -4.81 10.73
C PRO A 78 -7.85 -5.00 9.56
N GLY A 79 -6.55 -5.10 9.88
CA GLY A 79 -5.50 -5.28 8.89
C GLY A 79 -5.20 -4.04 8.05
N VAL A 80 -5.65 -2.84 8.46
CA VAL A 80 -5.26 -1.57 7.84
C VAL A 80 -4.70 -0.64 8.91
N HIS A 81 -3.48 -0.15 8.68
CA HIS A 81 -2.86 0.84 9.54
C HIS A 81 -3.19 2.25 9.03
N TRP A 82 -3.89 3.04 9.82
CA TRP A 82 -4.15 4.44 9.49
C TRP A 82 -2.94 5.31 9.83
N LEU A 83 -2.46 6.04 8.82
CA LEU A 83 -1.35 6.98 8.93
C LEU A 83 -1.91 8.40 8.84
N GLU A 84 -1.99 9.08 9.99
CA GLU A 84 -2.51 10.44 10.04
C GLU A 84 -1.44 11.46 9.64
N PRO A 85 -1.67 12.29 8.61
CA PRO A 85 -0.76 13.37 8.26
C PRO A 85 -0.57 14.32 9.46
N GLY A 86 0.68 14.60 9.82
CA GLY A 86 1.03 15.38 11.01
C GLY A 86 1.28 14.56 12.28
N ARG A 87 1.00 13.25 12.27
CA ARG A 87 1.30 12.30 13.36
C ARG A 87 2.01 11.04 12.86
N MET A 88 2.86 11.21 11.86
CA MET A 88 3.54 10.11 11.19
C MET A 88 4.43 9.30 12.13
N PRO A 89 5.24 9.88 13.03
CA PRO A 89 6.05 9.10 13.96
C PRO A 89 5.22 8.13 14.81
N GLU A 90 4.13 8.61 15.40
CA GLU A 90 3.27 7.77 16.25
C GLU A 90 2.46 6.75 15.44
N SER A 91 2.05 7.14 14.23
CA SER A 91 1.31 6.24 13.34
C SER A 91 2.21 5.10 12.83
N LEU A 92 3.46 5.39 12.50
CA LEU A 92 4.44 4.40 12.04
C LEU A 92 4.94 3.50 13.18
N ALA A 93 5.07 4.02 14.41
CA ALA A 93 5.45 3.23 15.57
C ALA A 93 4.48 2.06 15.86
N ARG A 94 3.23 2.15 15.39
CA ARG A 94 2.21 1.09 15.51
C ARG A 94 2.33 -0.02 14.45
N LEU A 95 3.29 0.08 13.54
CA LEU A 95 3.60 -0.97 12.55
C LEU A 95 4.57 -2.02 13.09
N ALA A 96 5.24 -1.75 14.22
CA ALA A 96 6.27 -2.58 14.84
C ALA A 96 5.71 -3.51 15.92
#